data_AF-A0A371E780-F1
#
_entry.id   AF-A0A371E780-F1
#
_cell.length_a   1.000
_cell.length_b   1.000
_cell.length_c   1.000
_cell.angle_alpha   90.00
_cell.angle_beta   90.00
_cell.angle_gamma   90.00
#
_symmetry.space_group_name_H-M   'P 1'
#
loop_
_entity.id
_entity.type
_entity.pdbx_description
1 polymer ?
#
loop_
_entity_poly.entity_id
_entity_poly.type
_entity_poly.pdbx_seq_one_letter_code
_entity_poly.pdbx_strand_id
1 'polypeptide(L)'
;TKQEKKSINGFARRTHQSAEEVKYEAEFEVPKSFGEIGAILVENEHHREMFIKEIVLDGFELGPVNFSCNSWVHAKNDSPVKRVFFPNKLYLPSETPEGVKRLRKEELEQLRGNGKGERKRFERIYDYDVYNDLGNPDSSPDLKRPVLGGAQHPYPRRCRTGRPPSKTDPLSEERSSTVYVPRDENFSDVKQLTFSAKSLYSGLHALIPTLENTIVDKNLGFPVFSAIDNLFDEGLCLPPLEGKGLIRNILPRLIRSIKETEKDILRFEPPATMDKDRFFWLRDEEFGRQTLAGLNPCCIQLVTEWPLKSKLDPEIYGPAESAITTELIEEEIKGFFTVQEAIKQKKLFILDYHDLLLPLVKEVRQLKGTTLYGSRALFFLTHEGTLRPLAIELTRPPMDGKPQWKHVFRPAWHSTGVWLWRLAKLHILAHDSGYHQLVSHWYEITKLYPTRDTVHSNVNYCLRVLMQAANSLCDRALHNSSKQATECDAPDL
;
A
#
# COMPACT_ATOMS: atom_id res chain seq x y z
N THR A 1 31.77 -15.18 -41.68
CA THR A 1 30.33 -14.80 -41.72
C THR A 1 29.85 -14.62 -40.28
N LYS A 2 29.15 -13.51 -39.98
CA LYS A 2 28.56 -13.26 -38.63
C LYS A 2 27.28 -14.09 -38.39
N GLN A 3 27.09 -15.17 -39.12
CA GLN A 3 25.87 -15.99 -39.07
C GLN A 3 25.85 -16.87 -37.83
N GLU A 4 24.65 -17.27 -37.42
CA GLU A 4 24.44 -18.22 -36.33
C GLU A 4 25.12 -19.55 -36.65
N LYS A 5 25.83 -20.12 -35.65
CA LYS A 5 26.57 -21.38 -35.78
C LYS A 5 25.91 -22.46 -34.93
N LYS A 6 26.10 -23.72 -35.34
CA LYS A 6 25.60 -24.88 -34.60
C LYS A 6 26.13 -24.87 -33.16
N SER A 7 25.26 -25.12 -32.18
CA SER A 7 25.64 -25.11 -30.77
C SER A 7 26.68 -26.20 -30.45
N ILE A 8 27.58 -25.87 -29.53
CA ILE A 8 28.51 -26.80 -28.91
C ILE A 8 27.94 -27.15 -27.54
N ASN A 9 27.90 -28.44 -27.23
CA ASN A 9 27.24 -28.94 -26.04
C ASN A 9 28.28 -29.47 -25.05
N GLY A 10 28.06 -29.22 -23.77
CA GLY A 10 28.81 -29.80 -22.66
C GLY A 10 27.85 -30.18 -21.53
N PHE A 11 28.23 -31.15 -20.72
CA PHE A 11 27.43 -31.57 -19.55
C PHE A 11 28.15 -31.18 -18.27
N ALA A 12 27.55 -30.24 -17.52
CA ALA A 12 28.14 -29.76 -16.28
C ALA A 12 27.86 -30.72 -15.12
N ARG A 13 28.90 -31.02 -14.35
CA ARG A 13 28.81 -31.85 -13.15
C ARG A 13 29.09 -31.00 -11.93
N ARG A 14 28.38 -31.30 -10.84
CA ARG A 14 28.63 -30.63 -9.56
C ARG A 14 30.04 -30.96 -9.07
N THR A 15 30.85 -29.94 -8.82
CA THR A 15 32.23 -30.10 -8.32
C THR A 15 32.44 -29.51 -6.94
N HIS A 16 31.61 -28.54 -6.54
CA HIS A 16 31.66 -27.94 -5.21
C HIS A 16 30.26 -27.66 -4.65
N GLN A 17 30.12 -27.73 -3.34
CA GLN A 17 28.92 -27.36 -2.61
C GLN A 17 29.30 -26.74 -1.26
N SER A 18 28.86 -25.50 -1.04
CA SER A 18 28.94 -24.79 0.23
C SER A 18 27.54 -24.57 0.81
N ALA A 19 27.45 -23.90 1.96
CA ALA A 19 26.17 -23.50 2.55
C ALA A 19 25.45 -22.41 1.73
N GLU A 20 26.17 -21.65 0.92
CA GLU A 20 25.66 -20.50 0.16
C GLU A 20 25.49 -20.78 -1.33
N GLU A 21 26.37 -21.61 -1.92
CA GLU A 21 26.41 -21.84 -3.36
C GLU A 21 26.83 -23.26 -3.76
N VAL A 22 26.46 -23.65 -4.98
CA VAL A 22 26.84 -24.92 -5.60
C VAL A 22 27.52 -24.62 -6.93
N LYS A 23 28.71 -25.19 -7.15
CA LYS A 23 29.47 -25.02 -8.40
C LYS A 23 29.30 -26.24 -9.29
N TYR A 24 29.04 -25.98 -10.56
CA TYR A 24 29.00 -26.97 -11.63
C TYR A 24 30.04 -26.63 -12.68
N GLU A 25 30.78 -27.63 -13.15
CA GLU A 25 31.87 -27.45 -14.13
C GLU A 25 31.68 -28.43 -15.30
N ALA A 26 32.02 -27.96 -16.50
CA ALA A 26 32.02 -28.72 -17.75
C ALA A 26 33.24 -28.33 -18.57
N GLU A 27 33.81 -29.28 -19.31
CA GLU A 27 34.86 -29.04 -20.29
C GLU A 27 34.37 -29.47 -21.67
N PHE A 28 34.61 -28.64 -22.68
CA PHE A 28 34.27 -28.90 -24.08
C PHE A 28 35.14 -28.05 -25.01
N GLU A 29 35.37 -28.54 -26.23
CA GLU A 29 36.24 -27.88 -27.20
C GLU A 29 35.46 -26.88 -28.07
N VAL A 30 35.88 -25.62 -28.06
CA VAL A 30 35.35 -24.58 -28.96
C VAL A 30 36.40 -24.27 -30.04
N PRO A 31 36.15 -24.62 -31.32
CA PRO A 31 37.12 -24.37 -32.37
C PRO A 31 37.28 -22.86 -32.61
N LYS A 32 38.49 -22.41 -32.95
CA LYS A 32 38.75 -20.99 -33.29
C LYS A 32 37.81 -20.44 -34.38
N SER A 33 37.37 -21.32 -35.29
CA SER A 33 36.40 -20.99 -36.33
C SER A 33 35.01 -20.65 -35.80
N PHE A 34 34.68 -20.93 -34.54
CA PHE A 34 33.40 -20.57 -33.89
C PHE A 34 33.27 -19.05 -33.68
N GLY A 35 34.37 -18.35 -33.41
CA GLY A 35 34.37 -16.91 -33.12
C GLY A 35 33.89 -16.58 -31.71
N GLU A 36 33.44 -15.34 -31.49
CA GLU A 36 32.99 -14.83 -30.19
C GLU A 36 31.70 -15.55 -29.71
N ILE A 37 31.64 -15.92 -28.43
CA ILE A 37 30.47 -16.54 -27.83
C ILE A 37 29.39 -15.48 -27.59
N GLY A 38 28.30 -15.56 -28.34
CA GLY A 38 27.21 -14.58 -28.25
C GLY A 38 26.10 -14.92 -27.25
N ALA A 39 25.94 -16.19 -26.89
CA ALA A 39 24.91 -16.66 -25.95
C ALA A 39 25.25 -18.06 -25.44
N ILE A 40 24.63 -18.45 -24.33
CA ILE A 40 24.63 -19.82 -23.81
C ILE A 40 23.20 -20.31 -23.58
N LEU A 41 22.94 -21.57 -23.95
CA LEU A 41 21.67 -22.24 -23.69
C LEU A 41 21.85 -23.22 -22.54
N VAL A 42 21.01 -23.11 -21.52
CA VAL A 42 21.04 -23.93 -20.32
C VAL A 42 19.78 -24.78 -20.22
N GLU A 43 19.97 -26.06 -19.97
CA GLU A 43 18.93 -27.05 -19.73
C GLU A 43 19.19 -27.68 -18.35
N ASN A 44 18.20 -27.62 -17.47
CA ASN A 44 18.32 -28.17 -16.13
C ASN A 44 17.73 -29.58 -16.09
N GLU A 45 18.61 -30.58 -16.04
CA GLU A 45 18.26 -32.00 -15.97
C GLU A 45 17.83 -32.45 -14.55
N HIS A 46 17.89 -31.57 -13.54
CA HIS A 46 17.35 -31.88 -12.22
C HIS A 46 15.81 -31.82 -12.21
N HIS A 47 15.19 -32.51 -11.25
CA HIS A 47 13.73 -32.52 -11.07
C HIS A 47 13.17 -31.27 -10.39
N ARG A 48 14.02 -30.30 -10.02
CA ARG A 48 13.62 -29.05 -9.38
C ARG A 48 14.32 -27.89 -10.08
N GLU A 49 13.68 -26.73 -10.03
CA GLU A 49 14.30 -25.50 -10.51
C GLU A 49 15.60 -25.17 -9.78
N MET A 50 16.48 -24.44 -10.44
CA MET A 50 17.75 -23.98 -9.88
C MET A 50 17.95 -22.49 -10.14
N PHE A 51 18.46 -21.77 -9.16
CA PHE A 51 18.84 -20.37 -9.34
C PHE A 51 20.27 -20.28 -9.85
N ILE A 52 20.46 -19.75 -11.06
CA ILE A 52 21.79 -19.53 -11.63
C ILE A 52 22.18 -18.08 -11.39
N LYS A 53 23.22 -17.89 -10.57
CA LYS A 53 23.81 -16.58 -10.28
C LYS A 53 24.64 -16.09 -11.45
N GLU A 54 25.61 -16.90 -11.88
CA GLU A 54 26.55 -16.56 -12.94
C GLU A 54 27.01 -17.79 -13.71
N ILE A 55 27.51 -17.57 -14.93
CA ILE A 55 28.23 -18.56 -15.73
C ILE A 55 29.51 -17.90 -16.22
N VAL A 56 30.63 -18.62 -16.10
CA VAL A 56 31.95 -18.18 -16.54
C VAL A 56 32.50 -19.20 -17.52
N LEU A 57 32.85 -18.77 -18.73
CA LEU A 57 33.55 -19.59 -19.72
C LEU A 57 35.01 -19.14 -19.79
N ASP A 58 35.92 -19.99 -19.31
CA ASP A 58 37.36 -19.74 -19.28
C ASP A 58 38.10 -20.45 -20.44
N GLY A 59 39.36 -20.12 -20.66
CA GLY A 59 40.23 -20.77 -21.65
C GLY A 59 40.31 -20.10 -23.03
N PHE A 60 39.83 -18.86 -23.18
CA PHE A 60 39.96 -18.08 -24.41
C PHE A 60 41.17 -17.14 -24.37
N GLU A 61 41.81 -16.90 -25.52
CA GLU A 61 42.99 -16.01 -25.64
C GLU A 61 42.74 -14.57 -25.16
N LEU A 62 41.48 -14.10 -25.21
CA LEU A 62 41.06 -12.76 -24.78
C LEU A 62 40.56 -12.71 -23.32
N GLY A 63 40.67 -13.81 -22.57
CA GLY A 63 40.17 -13.93 -21.20
C GLY A 63 38.76 -14.52 -21.10
N PRO A 64 38.24 -14.68 -19.87
CA PRO A 64 36.98 -15.36 -19.62
C PRO A 64 35.76 -14.56 -20.11
N VAL A 65 34.73 -15.26 -20.57
CA VAL A 65 33.43 -14.69 -20.94
C VAL A 65 32.45 -14.87 -19.79
N ASN A 66 31.94 -13.75 -19.26
CA ASN A 66 31.07 -13.72 -18.09
C ASN A 66 29.59 -13.48 -18.45
N PHE A 67 28.72 -14.21 -17.78
CA PHE A 67 27.26 -14.11 -17.87
C PHE A 67 26.69 -13.86 -16.48
N SER A 68 26.10 -12.68 -16.26
CA SER A 68 25.37 -12.36 -15.03
C SER A 68 23.90 -12.77 -15.17
N CYS A 69 23.57 -13.97 -14.69
CA CYS A 69 22.29 -14.62 -14.95
C CYS A 69 21.17 -14.18 -14.00
N ASN A 70 21.41 -14.28 -12.68
CA ASN A 70 20.46 -13.99 -11.60
C ASN A 70 19.01 -14.42 -11.88
N SER A 71 18.81 -15.67 -12.31
CA SER A 71 17.50 -16.15 -12.76
C SER A 71 17.27 -17.63 -12.43
N TRP A 72 16.01 -17.99 -12.21
CA TRP A 72 15.56 -19.35 -11.97
C TRP A 72 15.41 -20.14 -13.28
N VAL A 73 16.12 -21.25 -13.41
CA VAL A 73 15.98 -22.20 -14.52
C VAL A 73 15.08 -23.35 -14.08
N HIS A 74 13.92 -23.46 -14.74
CA HIS A 74 12.94 -24.52 -14.51
C HIS A 74 13.52 -25.91 -14.77
N ALA A 75 12.95 -26.96 -14.17
CA ALA A 75 13.33 -28.33 -14.50
C ALA A 75 12.90 -28.63 -15.94
N LYS A 76 13.68 -29.41 -16.68
CA LYS A 76 13.35 -29.82 -18.07
C LYS A 76 11.95 -30.44 -18.23
N ASN A 77 11.46 -31.09 -17.18
CA ASN A 77 10.12 -31.69 -17.17
C ASN A 77 9.00 -30.65 -17.05
N ASP A 78 9.29 -29.45 -16.53
CA ASP A 78 8.32 -28.36 -16.43
C ASP A 78 8.15 -27.62 -17.76
N SER A 79 9.25 -27.45 -18.51
CA SER A 79 9.22 -26.89 -19.86
C SER A 79 10.37 -27.43 -20.73
N PRO A 80 10.09 -27.74 -22.01
CA PRO A 80 11.12 -28.22 -22.94
C PRO A 80 12.02 -27.11 -23.49
N VAL A 81 11.75 -25.84 -23.16
CA VAL A 81 12.46 -24.68 -23.72
C VAL A 81 13.70 -24.37 -22.89
N LYS A 82 14.87 -24.47 -23.53
CA LYS A 82 16.16 -24.13 -22.90
C LYS A 82 16.24 -22.64 -22.58
N ARG A 83 16.82 -22.31 -21.43
CA ARG A 83 17.04 -20.92 -21.00
C ARG A 83 18.24 -20.33 -21.71
N VAL A 84 18.06 -19.18 -22.35
CA VAL A 84 19.16 -18.44 -22.97
C VAL A 84 19.71 -17.39 -22.01
N PHE A 85 21.03 -17.27 -21.96
CA PHE A 85 21.75 -16.18 -21.29
C PHE A 85 22.72 -15.53 -22.27
N PHE A 86 22.85 -14.20 -22.17
CA PHE A 86 23.74 -13.40 -23.01
C PHE A 86 24.94 -12.92 -22.17
N PRO A 87 26.12 -12.74 -22.78
CA PRO A 87 27.28 -12.20 -22.08
C PRO A 87 27.03 -10.76 -21.66
N ASN A 88 27.80 -10.25 -20.69
CA ASN A 88 27.61 -8.92 -20.10
C ASN A 88 27.87 -7.74 -21.06
N LYS A 89 28.18 -8.00 -22.33
CA LYS A 89 28.38 -7.00 -23.37
C LYS A 89 27.03 -6.48 -23.87
N LEU A 90 26.86 -5.17 -23.83
CA LEU A 90 25.60 -4.50 -24.14
C LEU A 90 25.50 -4.13 -25.63
N TYR A 91 24.33 -4.34 -26.22
CA TYR A 91 24.04 -4.00 -27.61
C TYR A 91 22.66 -3.38 -27.77
N LEU A 92 22.56 -2.25 -28.48
CA LEU A 92 21.28 -1.78 -28.98
C LEU A 92 20.68 -2.80 -29.98
N PRO A 93 19.34 -2.79 -30.21
CA PRO A 93 18.72 -3.71 -31.16
C PRO A 93 19.39 -3.70 -32.55
N SER A 94 19.76 -2.52 -33.06
CA SER A 94 20.45 -2.33 -34.35
C SER A 94 21.88 -2.87 -34.38
N GLU A 95 22.53 -2.98 -33.23
CA GLU A 95 23.92 -3.41 -33.08
C GLU A 95 24.06 -4.89 -32.68
N THR A 96 22.93 -5.56 -32.42
CA THR A 96 22.89 -6.98 -32.05
C THR A 96 23.65 -7.81 -33.11
N PRO A 97 24.66 -8.60 -32.71
CA PRO A 97 25.36 -9.48 -33.65
C PRO A 97 24.39 -10.43 -34.37
N GLU A 98 24.54 -10.58 -35.69
CA GLU A 98 23.64 -11.39 -36.54
C GLU A 98 23.41 -12.80 -35.99
N GLY A 99 24.46 -13.45 -35.47
CA GLY A 99 24.40 -14.81 -34.93
C GLY A 99 23.55 -14.99 -33.67
N VAL A 100 23.10 -13.93 -33.01
CA VAL A 100 22.21 -14.00 -31.82
C VAL A 100 20.91 -13.23 -31.98
N LYS A 101 20.66 -12.61 -33.14
CA LYS A 101 19.42 -11.86 -33.38
C LYS A 101 18.17 -12.71 -33.22
N ARG A 102 18.22 -13.97 -33.70
CA ARG A 102 17.13 -14.94 -33.56
C ARG A 102 16.85 -15.24 -32.08
N LEU A 103 17.89 -15.60 -31.30
CA LEU A 103 17.77 -15.88 -29.87
C LEU A 103 17.23 -14.69 -29.08
N ARG A 104 17.70 -13.46 -29.37
CA ARG A 104 17.19 -12.24 -28.75
C ARG A 104 15.70 -12.05 -29.02
N LYS A 105 15.25 -12.29 -30.26
CA LYS A 105 13.84 -12.18 -30.65
C LYS A 105 13.00 -13.25 -29.95
N GLU A 106 13.43 -14.50 -29.96
CA GLU A 106 12.72 -15.62 -29.34
C GLU A 106 12.58 -15.46 -27.82
N GLU A 107 13.62 -15.01 -27.12
CA GLU A 107 13.52 -14.71 -25.67
C GLU A 107 12.47 -13.63 -25.41
N LEU A 108 12.43 -12.57 -26.22
CA LEU A 108 11.40 -11.53 -26.08
C LEU A 108 9.98 -12.05 -26.36
N GLU A 109 9.82 -12.96 -27.33
CA GLU A 109 8.53 -13.59 -27.62
C GLU A 109 8.09 -14.52 -26.48
N GLN A 110 9.01 -15.29 -25.91
CA GLN A 110 8.74 -16.13 -24.74
C GLN A 110 8.36 -15.30 -23.51
N LEU A 111 9.06 -14.19 -23.25
CA LEU A 111 8.74 -13.28 -22.14
C LEU A 111 7.37 -12.61 -22.30
N ARG A 112 6.88 -12.37 -23.52
CA ARG A 112 5.52 -11.83 -23.75
C ARG A 112 4.44 -12.89 -23.65
N GLY A 113 4.76 -14.13 -24.02
CA GLY A 113 3.77 -15.19 -24.17
C GLY A 113 2.75 -14.88 -25.28
N ASN A 114 1.55 -15.45 -25.15
CA ASN A 114 0.52 -15.43 -26.20
C ASN A 114 -0.84 -14.88 -25.75
N GLY A 115 -0.93 -14.30 -24.55
CA GLY A 115 -2.17 -13.77 -23.98
C GLY A 115 -3.18 -14.80 -23.48
N LYS A 116 -2.85 -16.09 -23.51
CA LYS A 116 -3.79 -17.19 -23.20
C LYS A 116 -3.25 -18.08 -22.09
N GLY A 117 -4.14 -18.91 -21.52
CA GLY A 117 -3.81 -19.90 -20.50
C GLY A 117 -3.58 -19.32 -19.11
N GLU A 118 -3.68 -20.18 -18.11
CA GLU A 118 -3.35 -19.87 -16.73
C GLU A 118 -1.83 -19.91 -16.54
N ARG A 119 -1.30 -18.91 -15.85
CA ARG A 119 0.14 -18.79 -15.59
C ARG A 119 0.63 -19.81 -14.56
N LYS A 120 1.81 -20.39 -14.81
CA LYS A 120 2.44 -21.39 -13.93
C LYS A 120 3.65 -20.79 -13.21
N ARG A 121 3.96 -21.30 -12.02
CA ARG A 121 4.96 -20.70 -11.10
C ARG A 121 6.35 -20.53 -11.70
N PHE A 122 6.76 -21.42 -12.60
CA PHE A 122 8.08 -21.40 -13.24
C PHE A 122 8.14 -20.49 -14.48
N GLU A 123 7.01 -19.97 -14.95
CA GLU A 123 6.95 -19.12 -16.13
C GLU A 123 7.53 -17.72 -15.86
N ARG A 124 8.05 -17.09 -16.92
CA ARG A 124 8.58 -15.72 -16.91
C ARG A 124 7.78 -14.84 -17.87
N ILE A 125 6.48 -15.10 -17.97
CA ILE A 125 5.59 -14.41 -18.92
C ILE A 125 5.06 -13.13 -18.28
N TYR A 126 5.33 -12.01 -18.93
CA TYR A 126 4.86 -10.67 -18.60
C TYR A 126 3.76 -10.28 -19.56
N ASP A 127 2.56 -10.07 -19.03
CA ASP A 127 1.40 -9.65 -19.81
C ASP A 127 0.43 -8.87 -18.90
N TYR A 128 -0.56 -8.20 -19.51
CA TYR A 128 -1.42 -7.25 -18.83
C TYR A 128 -2.85 -7.77 -18.69
N ASP A 129 -3.48 -7.39 -17.59
CA ASP A 129 -4.90 -7.60 -17.38
C ASP A 129 -5.46 -6.51 -16.45
N VAL A 130 -6.78 -6.45 -16.32
CA VAL A 130 -7.50 -5.50 -15.46
C VAL A 130 -7.58 -6.01 -14.02
N TYR A 131 -7.90 -5.14 -13.06
CA TYR A 131 -8.18 -5.55 -11.68
C TYR A 131 -9.60 -6.09 -11.58
N ASN A 132 -9.77 -7.33 -12.02
CA ASN A 132 -11.00 -8.12 -11.89
C ASN A 132 -10.86 -9.27 -10.87
N ASP A 133 -9.78 -9.28 -10.09
CA ASP A 133 -9.40 -10.35 -9.17
C ASP A 133 -9.43 -9.92 -7.70
N LEU A 134 -10.00 -8.74 -7.41
CA LEU A 134 -10.14 -8.19 -6.06
C LEU A 134 -11.36 -8.73 -5.32
N GLY A 135 -12.41 -9.09 -6.05
CA GLY A 135 -13.66 -9.64 -5.51
C GLY A 135 -13.54 -11.10 -5.08
N ASN A 136 -14.61 -11.62 -4.49
CA ASN A 136 -14.80 -13.06 -4.26
C ASN A 136 -16.30 -13.44 -4.34
N PRO A 137 -16.96 -13.20 -5.48
CA PRO A 137 -18.40 -13.39 -5.62
C PRO A 137 -18.87 -14.84 -5.44
N ASP A 138 -18.00 -15.83 -5.73
CA ASP A 138 -18.30 -17.25 -5.51
C ASP A 138 -18.44 -17.62 -4.03
N SER A 139 -17.81 -16.87 -3.12
CA SER A 139 -17.98 -17.09 -1.68
C SER A 139 -19.17 -16.33 -1.10
N SER A 140 -19.43 -15.11 -1.58
CA SER A 140 -20.62 -14.33 -1.21
C SER A 140 -20.88 -13.21 -2.23
N PRO A 141 -22.15 -12.95 -2.60
CA PRO A 141 -22.51 -11.80 -3.43
C PRO A 141 -22.00 -10.45 -2.89
N ASP A 142 -21.93 -10.29 -1.57
CA ASP A 142 -21.45 -9.06 -0.90
C ASP A 142 -19.94 -8.80 -1.12
N LEU A 143 -19.21 -9.84 -1.56
CA LEU A 143 -17.78 -9.76 -1.89
C LEU A 143 -17.54 -9.48 -3.37
N LYS A 144 -18.58 -9.25 -4.17
CA LYS A 144 -18.44 -8.74 -5.54
C LYS A 144 -17.82 -7.34 -5.53
N ARG A 145 -16.91 -7.07 -6.46
CA ARG A 145 -16.26 -5.77 -6.63
C ARG A 145 -16.32 -5.36 -8.10
N PRO A 146 -16.40 -4.05 -8.40
CA PRO A 146 -16.33 -3.58 -9.77
C PRO A 146 -14.95 -3.88 -10.38
N VAL A 147 -14.91 -4.13 -11.67
CA VAL A 147 -13.66 -4.29 -12.43
C VAL A 147 -13.00 -2.93 -12.64
N LEU A 148 -11.73 -2.79 -12.27
CA LEU A 148 -10.95 -1.55 -12.47
C LEU A 148 -9.99 -1.72 -13.65
N GLY A 149 -10.03 -0.77 -14.60
CA GLY A 149 -9.21 -0.77 -15.82
C GLY A 149 -10.00 -0.57 -17.12
N GLY A 150 -11.35 -0.50 -17.05
CA GLY A 150 -12.22 -0.24 -18.20
C GLY A 150 -12.53 1.25 -18.40
N ALA A 151 -13.42 1.55 -19.36
CA ALA A 151 -13.85 2.93 -19.62
C ALA A 151 -14.64 3.56 -18.45
N GLN A 152 -15.46 2.75 -17.76
CA GLN A 152 -16.26 3.20 -16.61
C GLN A 152 -15.40 3.44 -15.36
N HIS A 153 -14.37 2.62 -15.16
CA HIS A 153 -13.44 2.73 -14.04
C HIS A 153 -12.00 2.70 -14.55
N PRO A 154 -11.49 3.82 -15.11
CA PRO A 154 -10.12 3.88 -15.61
C PRO A 154 -9.12 3.55 -14.51
N TYR A 155 -8.20 2.63 -14.79
CA TYR A 155 -7.20 2.18 -13.83
C TYR A 155 -5.97 1.60 -14.54
N PRO A 156 -4.77 1.69 -13.94
CA PRO A 156 -3.59 0.96 -14.42
C PRO A 156 -3.87 -0.54 -14.59
N ARG A 157 -3.16 -1.16 -15.53
CA ARG A 157 -3.16 -2.62 -15.68
C ARG A 157 -2.27 -3.27 -14.62
N ARG A 158 -2.51 -4.55 -14.37
CA ARG A 158 -1.69 -5.42 -13.51
C ARG A 158 -1.11 -6.58 -14.31
N CYS A 159 -0.22 -7.35 -13.70
CA CYS A 159 0.30 -8.59 -14.28
C CYS A 159 -0.82 -9.62 -14.48
N ARG A 160 -0.98 -10.12 -15.72
CA ARG A 160 -1.95 -11.15 -16.06
C ARG A 160 -1.61 -12.47 -15.36
N THR A 161 -2.60 -13.09 -14.75
CA THR A 161 -2.50 -14.40 -14.10
C THR A 161 -3.27 -15.49 -14.85
N GLY A 162 -4.35 -15.11 -15.53
CA GLY A 162 -5.07 -16.00 -16.44
C GLY A 162 -5.79 -17.18 -15.76
N ARG A 163 -6.11 -17.09 -14.46
CA ARG A 163 -6.99 -18.05 -13.79
C ARG A 163 -8.36 -18.00 -14.47
N PRO A 164 -9.15 -19.08 -14.38
CA PRO A 164 -10.48 -19.10 -14.97
C PRO A 164 -11.38 -18.01 -14.36
N PRO A 165 -12.44 -17.61 -15.08
CA PRO A 165 -13.47 -16.74 -14.52
C PRO A 165 -14.16 -17.38 -13.31
N SER A 166 -14.67 -16.52 -12.43
CA SER A 166 -15.57 -16.91 -11.35
C SER A 166 -16.84 -17.56 -11.88
N LYS A 167 -17.39 -18.52 -11.13
CA LYS A 167 -18.61 -19.27 -11.52
C LYS A 167 -19.85 -18.38 -11.51
N THR A 168 -19.92 -17.45 -10.57
CA THR A 168 -21.05 -16.55 -10.33
C THR A 168 -20.93 -15.22 -11.06
N ASP A 169 -19.72 -14.82 -11.49
CA ASP A 169 -19.48 -13.56 -12.21
C ASP A 169 -18.37 -13.72 -13.27
N PRO A 170 -18.72 -14.00 -14.54
CA PRO A 170 -17.73 -14.25 -15.60
C PRO A 170 -16.77 -13.09 -15.90
N LEU A 171 -17.07 -11.88 -15.41
CA LEU A 171 -16.18 -10.72 -15.51
C LEU A 171 -15.09 -10.70 -14.43
N SER A 172 -15.27 -11.44 -13.33
CA SER A 172 -14.32 -11.56 -12.23
C SER A 172 -13.42 -12.78 -12.42
N GLU A 173 -12.14 -12.66 -12.11
CA GLU A 173 -11.20 -13.80 -12.08
C GLU A 173 -11.36 -14.58 -10.77
N GLU A 174 -11.24 -15.91 -10.81
CA GLU A 174 -11.36 -16.77 -9.63
C GLU A 174 -10.32 -16.42 -8.54
N ARG A 175 -10.76 -16.47 -7.28
CA ARG A 175 -9.92 -16.20 -6.11
C ARG A 175 -8.90 -17.32 -5.93
N SER A 176 -7.63 -16.95 -5.73
CA SER A 176 -6.57 -17.91 -5.37
C SER A 176 -5.86 -17.50 -4.08
N SER A 177 -5.32 -18.50 -3.38
CA SER A 177 -4.46 -18.30 -2.21
C SER A 177 -3.04 -17.86 -2.58
N THR A 178 -2.65 -18.02 -3.84
CA THR A 178 -1.37 -17.58 -4.42
C THR A 178 -1.61 -16.87 -5.74
N VAL A 179 -1.04 -15.68 -5.88
CA VAL A 179 -1.08 -14.86 -7.11
C VAL A 179 0.21 -15.11 -7.89
N TYR A 180 0.12 -15.32 -9.20
CA TYR A 180 1.28 -15.53 -10.05
C TYR A 180 2.02 -14.21 -10.31
N VAL A 181 3.34 -14.29 -10.28
CA VAL A 181 4.26 -13.35 -10.90
C VAL A 181 5.27 -14.11 -11.76
N PRO A 182 5.88 -13.45 -12.75
CA PRO A 182 7.06 -13.96 -13.43
C PRO A 182 8.09 -14.46 -12.41
N ARG A 183 8.62 -15.66 -12.63
CA ARG A 183 9.39 -16.41 -11.62
C ARG A 183 10.53 -15.62 -10.98
N ASP A 184 11.20 -14.78 -11.76
CA ASP A 184 12.34 -13.96 -11.31
C ASP A 184 11.91 -12.72 -10.50
N GLU A 185 10.64 -12.30 -10.59
CA GLU A 185 10.06 -11.22 -9.79
C GLU A 185 9.49 -11.71 -8.46
N ASN A 186 9.29 -13.02 -8.30
CA ASN A 186 8.80 -13.58 -7.06
C ASN A 186 9.80 -13.33 -5.93
N PHE A 187 9.29 -12.90 -4.77
CA PHE A 187 10.13 -12.72 -3.61
C PHE A 187 10.87 -14.02 -3.26
N SER A 188 12.12 -13.90 -2.85
CA SER A 188 12.81 -14.98 -2.14
C SER A 188 11.98 -15.40 -0.93
N ASP A 189 12.03 -16.68 -0.54
CA ASP A 189 11.28 -17.21 0.59
C ASP A 189 11.41 -16.36 1.87
N VAL A 190 12.62 -15.85 2.17
CA VAL A 190 12.88 -14.98 3.33
C VAL A 190 12.08 -13.68 3.27
N LYS A 191 12.07 -13.01 2.12
CA LYS A 191 11.28 -11.80 1.90
C LYS A 191 9.78 -12.12 1.89
N GLN A 192 9.36 -13.23 1.30
CA GLN A 192 7.96 -13.64 1.28
C GLN A 192 7.43 -13.91 2.71
N LEU A 193 8.23 -14.54 3.58
CA LEU A 193 7.89 -14.74 4.98
C LEU A 193 7.73 -13.40 5.71
N THR A 194 8.68 -12.47 5.51
CA THR A 194 8.66 -11.12 6.11
C THR A 194 7.47 -10.27 5.65
N PHE A 195 7.09 -10.37 4.38
CA PHE A 195 6.03 -9.55 3.76
C PHE A 195 4.69 -10.27 3.61
N SER A 196 4.57 -11.51 4.11
CA SER A 196 3.34 -12.28 3.93
C SER A 196 2.17 -11.56 4.62
N ALA A 197 1.32 -10.95 3.80
CA ALA A 197 0.15 -10.19 4.24
C ALA A 197 -0.79 -11.03 5.13
N LYS A 198 -0.87 -12.34 4.90
CA LYS A 198 -1.60 -13.28 5.77
C LYS A 198 -1.06 -13.25 7.19
N SER A 199 0.25 -13.14 7.37
CA SER A 199 0.90 -13.16 8.67
C SER A 199 0.68 -11.86 9.45
N LEU A 200 0.78 -10.70 8.77
CA LEU A 200 0.46 -9.41 9.38
C LEU A 200 -1.04 -9.31 9.73
N TYR A 201 -1.91 -9.74 8.81
CA TYR A 201 -3.36 -9.79 9.00
C TYR A 201 -3.76 -10.75 10.12
N SER A 202 -3.19 -11.96 10.17
CA SER A 202 -3.42 -12.93 11.24
C SER A 202 -2.88 -12.45 12.58
N GLY A 203 -1.72 -11.77 12.60
CA GLY A 203 -1.19 -11.12 13.79
C GLY A 203 -2.18 -10.09 14.35
N LEU A 204 -2.69 -9.19 13.51
CA LEU A 204 -3.67 -8.16 13.89
C LEU A 204 -5.04 -8.76 14.28
N HIS A 205 -5.53 -9.76 13.55
CA HIS A 205 -6.78 -10.44 13.87
C HIS A 205 -6.69 -11.24 15.17
N ALA A 206 -5.52 -11.79 15.49
CA ALA A 206 -5.26 -12.47 16.77
C ALA A 206 -5.22 -11.50 17.96
N LEU A 207 -5.15 -10.18 17.73
CA LEU A 207 -5.27 -9.16 18.78
C LEU A 207 -6.72 -8.92 19.22
N ILE A 208 -7.69 -9.20 18.34
CA ILE A 208 -9.10 -8.99 18.63
C ILE A 208 -9.52 -9.82 19.87
N PRO A 209 -9.18 -11.13 19.98
CA PRO A 209 -9.52 -11.93 21.16
C PRO A 209 -8.72 -11.61 22.43
N THR A 210 -7.48 -11.12 22.34
CA THR A 210 -6.75 -10.73 23.56
C THR A 210 -7.28 -9.44 24.17
N LEU A 211 -7.84 -8.55 23.34
CA LEU A 211 -8.60 -7.39 23.82
C LEU A 211 -10.00 -7.78 24.34
N GLU A 212 -10.58 -8.91 23.90
CA GLU A 212 -11.89 -9.41 24.36
C GLU A 212 -11.94 -9.73 25.87
N ASN A 213 -10.83 -10.10 26.52
CA ASN A 213 -10.82 -10.30 27.98
C ASN A 213 -10.92 -8.99 28.79
N THR A 214 -10.68 -7.85 28.16
CA THR A 214 -10.85 -6.50 28.74
C THR A 214 -12.05 -5.74 28.17
N ILE A 215 -12.62 -6.21 27.06
CA ILE A 215 -13.67 -5.54 26.32
C ILE A 215 -14.80 -6.55 26.05
N VAL A 216 -15.84 -6.47 26.88
CA VAL A 216 -17.02 -7.36 26.88
C VAL A 216 -17.83 -7.31 25.56
N ASP A 217 -17.57 -6.35 24.67
CA ASP A 217 -18.23 -6.24 23.36
C ASP A 217 -17.25 -5.72 22.29
N LYS A 218 -17.12 -6.46 21.17
CA LYS A 218 -16.26 -6.16 20.01
C LYS A 218 -16.52 -4.78 19.37
N ASN A 219 -17.57 -4.08 19.80
CA ASN A 219 -17.91 -2.72 19.38
C ASN A 219 -17.41 -1.61 20.32
N LEU A 220 -16.82 -1.93 21.48
CA LEU A 220 -16.18 -0.95 22.35
C LEU A 220 -14.71 -0.81 21.93
N GLY A 221 -14.32 0.36 21.41
CA GLY A 221 -12.92 0.68 21.11
C GLY A 221 -12.04 0.71 22.37
N PHE A 222 -10.82 1.25 22.25
CA PHE A 222 -9.94 1.41 23.42
C PHE A 222 -10.60 2.30 24.49
N PRO A 223 -10.65 1.86 25.76
CA PRO A 223 -11.36 2.59 26.82
C PRO A 223 -10.66 3.88 27.24
N VAL A 224 -9.32 3.91 27.17
CA VAL A 224 -8.45 5.04 27.55
C VAL A 224 -7.16 5.01 26.71
N PHE A 225 -6.46 6.14 26.62
CA PHE A 225 -5.21 6.24 25.84
C PHE A 225 -4.10 5.31 26.35
N SER A 226 -4.02 5.03 27.66
CA SER A 226 -3.02 4.10 28.19
C SER A 226 -3.18 2.67 27.64
N ALA A 227 -4.39 2.27 27.25
CA ALA A 227 -4.59 0.97 26.60
C ALA A 227 -3.94 0.90 25.20
N ILE A 228 -3.76 2.04 24.53
CA ILE A 228 -3.01 2.15 23.28
C ILE A 228 -1.50 2.12 23.58
N ASP A 229 -1.06 2.83 24.62
CA ASP A 229 0.35 2.86 25.03
C ASP A 229 0.89 1.45 25.37
N ASN A 230 0.06 0.60 26.00
CA ASN A 230 0.41 -0.77 26.36
C ASN A 230 0.79 -1.64 25.13
N LEU A 231 0.37 -1.27 23.92
CA LEU A 231 0.78 -1.95 22.68
C LEU A 231 2.30 -1.84 22.43
N PHE A 232 2.93 -0.77 22.94
CA PHE A 232 4.35 -0.49 22.81
C PHE A 232 5.14 -0.92 24.05
N ASP A 233 4.56 -0.72 25.24
CA ASP A 233 5.23 -1.00 26.53
C ASP A 233 5.26 -2.50 26.85
N GLU A 234 4.08 -3.08 27.01
CA GLU A 234 3.86 -4.46 27.48
C GLU A 234 3.74 -5.44 26.30
N GLY A 235 3.20 -4.97 25.17
CA GLY A 235 2.88 -5.80 24.02
C GLY A 235 1.62 -6.65 24.25
N LEU A 236 1.26 -7.46 23.24
CA LEU A 236 0.07 -8.29 23.25
C LEU A 236 0.43 -9.77 23.27
N CYS A 237 -0.17 -10.51 24.21
CA CYS A 237 -0.09 -11.97 24.22
C CYS A 237 -0.79 -12.53 22.99
N LEU A 238 -0.11 -13.36 22.21
CA LEU A 238 -0.74 -14.07 21.11
C LEU A 238 -1.35 -15.38 21.63
N PRO A 239 -2.58 -15.76 21.21
CA PRO A 239 -3.12 -17.07 21.54
C PRO A 239 -2.20 -18.17 20.98
N PRO A 240 -2.12 -19.35 21.64
CA PRO A 240 -1.34 -20.47 21.13
C PRO A 240 -1.95 -20.95 19.82
N LEU A 241 -1.32 -20.60 18.70
CA LEU A 241 -1.74 -21.03 17.38
C LEU A 241 -1.12 -22.40 17.07
N GLU A 242 -1.93 -23.33 16.58
CA GLU A 242 -1.47 -24.62 16.05
C GLU A 242 -0.54 -24.39 14.85
N GLY A 243 0.76 -24.29 15.12
CA GLY A 243 1.77 -23.95 14.13
C GLY A 243 2.92 -23.12 14.70
N LYS A 244 3.55 -23.60 15.77
CA LYS A 244 4.61 -22.95 16.57
C LYS A 244 5.82 -22.39 15.78
N GLY A 245 5.94 -22.68 14.48
CA GLY A 245 7.08 -22.28 13.64
C GLY A 245 6.88 -21.05 12.77
N LEU A 246 5.64 -20.60 12.53
CA LEU A 246 5.39 -19.53 11.55
C LEU A 246 5.67 -18.15 12.15
N ILE A 247 5.08 -17.80 13.29
CA ILE A 247 5.09 -16.41 13.83
C ILE A 247 6.49 -15.96 14.27
N ARG A 248 7.28 -16.88 14.84
CA ARG A 248 8.67 -16.62 15.25
C ARG A 248 9.57 -16.18 14.09
N ASN A 249 9.24 -16.58 12.87
CA ASN A 249 10.01 -16.27 11.65
C ASN A 249 9.44 -15.09 10.85
N ILE A 250 8.26 -14.58 11.22
CA ILE A 250 7.48 -13.64 10.42
C ILE A 250 7.98 -12.20 10.56
N LEU A 251 8.50 -11.78 11.74
CA LEU A 251 9.07 -10.44 11.89
C LEU A 251 9.96 -10.32 13.15
N PRO A 252 11.29 -10.55 13.07
CA PRO A 252 12.15 -10.50 14.25
C PRO A 252 12.24 -9.11 14.91
N ARG A 253 11.79 -8.04 14.25
CA ARG A 253 11.80 -6.67 14.79
C ARG A 253 10.57 -6.30 15.63
N LEU A 254 9.38 -6.89 15.38
CA LEU A 254 8.14 -6.58 16.12
C LEU A 254 7.73 -7.65 17.13
N ILE A 255 8.40 -8.81 17.13
CA ILE A 255 8.08 -9.91 18.04
C ILE A 255 9.30 -10.14 18.95
N ARG A 256 9.22 -9.68 20.20
CA ARG A 256 10.16 -10.09 21.24
C ARG A 256 9.57 -11.29 21.97
N SER A 257 10.08 -12.48 21.69
CA SER A 257 9.83 -13.64 22.55
C SER A 257 10.52 -13.41 23.89
N ILE A 258 9.76 -13.10 24.94
CA ILE A 258 10.31 -13.03 26.30
C ILE A 258 10.50 -14.47 26.79
N LYS A 259 11.75 -14.89 26.98
CA LYS A 259 12.14 -16.28 27.32
C LYS A 259 11.52 -16.83 28.62
N GLU A 260 10.94 -15.97 29.46
CA GLU A 260 10.43 -16.32 30.79
C GLU A 260 8.96 -16.77 30.80
N THR A 261 8.23 -16.56 29.70
CA THR A 261 6.84 -17.00 29.55
C THR A 261 6.70 -17.89 28.31
N GLU A 262 5.99 -19.03 28.39
CA GLU A 262 5.64 -19.88 27.23
C GLU A 262 4.70 -19.20 26.21
N LYS A 263 4.57 -17.86 26.25
CA LYS A 263 3.66 -17.06 25.44
C LYS A 263 4.46 -16.18 24.49
N ASP A 264 4.08 -16.20 23.21
CA ASP A 264 4.60 -15.27 22.21
C ASP A 264 3.96 -13.88 22.41
N ILE A 265 4.79 -12.83 22.52
CA ILE A 265 4.34 -11.44 22.72
C ILE A 265 4.69 -10.62 21.48
N LEU A 266 3.68 -9.96 20.91
CA LEU A 266 3.83 -8.96 19.86
C LEU A 266 4.03 -7.58 20.50
N ARG A 267 5.17 -6.94 20.28
CA ARG A 267 5.47 -5.62 20.87
C ARG A 267 5.97 -4.66 19.82
N PHE A 268 5.25 -3.54 19.63
CA PHE A 268 5.62 -2.55 18.64
C PHE A 268 6.78 -1.68 19.13
N GLU A 269 7.65 -1.25 18.21
CA GLU A 269 8.64 -0.21 18.52
C GLU A 269 7.92 1.15 18.59
N PRO A 270 8.02 1.89 19.71
CA PRO A 270 7.41 3.21 19.81
C PRO A 270 8.11 4.20 18.87
N PRO A 271 7.40 5.21 18.34
CA PRO A 271 8.04 6.32 17.66
C PRO A 271 9.01 7.02 18.62
N ALA A 272 10.22 7.35 18.15
CA ALA A 272 11.27 7.97 18.98
C ALA A 272 10.86 9.28 19.67
N THR A 273 9.84 9.98 19.15
CA THR A 273 9.26 11.17 19.78
C THR A 273 8.42 10.85 21.01
N MET A 274 7.81 9.67 21.06
CA MET A 274 6.96 9.23 22.16
C MET A 274 7.78 9.00 23.45
N ASP A 275 9.06 8.67 23.33
CA ASP A 275 9.99 8.55 24.46
C ASP A 275 10.24 9.89 25.17
N LYS A 276 10.09 11.02 24.46
CA LYS A 276 10.32 12.37 25.00
C LYS A 276 9.04 13.07 25.44
N ASP A 277 7.98 12.92 24.65
CA ASP A 277 6.66 13.50 24.94
C ASP A 277 5.59 12.51 24.46
N ARG A 278 4.94 11.83 25.40
CA ARG A 278 3.91 10.80 25.10
C ARG A 278 2.67 11.36 24.40
N PHE A 279 2.39 12.66 24.58
CA PHE A 279 1.22 13.34 24.06
C PHE A 279 1.54 14.28 22.91
N PHE A 280 2.75 14.21 22.33
CA PHE A 280 3.18 15.09 21.25
C PHE A 280 2.19 15.13 20.08
N TRP A 281 1.57 13.98 19.76
CA TRP A 281 0.61 13.82 18.67
C TRP A 281 -0.72 14.55 18.88
N LEU A 282 -1.05 14.98 20.10
CA LEU A 282 -2.24 15.79 20.37
C LEU A 282 -2.04 17.28 20.04
N ARG A 283 -0.79 17.73 19.89
CA ARG A 283 -0.41 19.13 19.67
C ARG A 283 -0.78 19.60 18.27
N ASP A 284 -1.09 20.88 18.14
CA ASP A 284 -1.44 21.49 16.85
C ASP A 284 -0.19 21.68 15.97
N GLU A 285 0.96 21.91 16.59
CA GLU A 285 2.26 22.01 15.93
C GLU A 285 2.64 20.69 15.27
N GLU A 286 2.39 19.55 15.92
CA GLU A 286 2.67 18.24 15.33
C GLU A 286 1.70 17.92 14.18
N PHE A 287 0.42 18.29 14.32
CA PHE A 287 -0.55 18.18 13.23
C PHE A 287 -0.10 18.97 12.00
N GLY A 288 0.28 20.24 12.17
CA GLY A 288 0.80 21.08 11.08
C GLY A 288 2.13 20.56 10.50
N ARG A 289 3.05 20.08 11.36
CA ARG A 289 4.34 19.51 10.93
C ARG A 289 4.16 18.24 10.10
N GLN A 290 3.26 17.34 10.50
CA GLN A 290 3.01 16.08 9.78
C GLN A 290 2.43 16.32 8.38
N THR A 291 1.71 17.41 8.17
CA THR A 291 1.25 17.82 6.84
C THR A 291 2.41 18.16 5.88
N LEU A 292 3.59 18.53 6.39
CA LEU A 292 4.78 18.84 5.58
C LEU A 292 5.85 17.74 5.60
N ALA A 293 5.96 17.02 6.72
CA ALA A 293 7.06 16.10 7.01
C ALA A 293 6.59 14.85 7.78
N GLY A 294 5.34 14.46 7.58
CA GLY A 294 4.75 13.22 8.06
C GLY A 294 4.70 12.16 6.97
N LEU A 295 3.71 11.27 7.07
CA LEU A 295 3.51 10.17 6.11
C LEU A 295 3.04 10.67 4.74
N ASN A 296 2.24 11.74 4.69
CA ASN A 296 1.62 12.23 3.46
C ASN A 296 1.96 13.71 3.16
N PRO A 297 3.24 14.04 2.91
CA PRO A 297 3.69 15.42 2.77
C PRO A 297 3.34 16.08 1.42
N CYS A 298 2.54 15.43 0.58
CA CYS A 298 2.28 15.84 -0.80
C CYS A 298 0.87 16.39 -1.07
N CYS A 299 0.02 16.49 -0.05
CA CYS A 299 -1.38 16.90 -0.24
C CYS A 299 -1.67 18.37 0.09
N ILE A 300 -0.82 19.03 0.87
CA ILE A 300 -1.04 20.43 1.23
C ILE A 300 -0.85 21.35 0.02
N GLN A 301 -1.75 22.32 -0.10
CA GLN A 301 -1.79 23.26 -1.20
C GLN A 301 -1.75 24.70 -0.68
N LEU A 302 -1.23 25.60 -1.50
CA LEU A 302 -1.34 27.03 -1.25
C LEU A 302 -2.79 27.47 -1.53
N VAL A 303 -3.36 28.32 -0.68
CA VAL A 303 -4.66 28.94 -0.96
C VAL A 303 -4.48 30.03 -2.01
N THR A 304 -5.09 29.83 -3.19
CA THR A 304 -5.03 30.77 -4.32
C THR A 304 -6.36 31.46 -4.62
N GLU A 305 -7.46 30.97 -4.03
CA GLU A 305 -8.82 31.48 -4.24
C GLU A 305 -9.50 31.74 -2.90
N TRP A 306 -10.23 32.86 -2.79
CA TRP A 306 -10.97 33.23 -1.59
C TRP A 306 -12.24 34.01 -1.96
N PRO A 307 -13.41 33.72 -1.34
CA PRO A 307 -13.67 32.65 -0.38
C PRO A 307 -13.53 31.25 -1.00
N LEU A 308 -13.35 30.23 -0.16
CA LEU A 308 -13.23 28.84 -0.62
C LEU A 308 -14.58 28.35 -1.19
N LYS A 309 -14.55 27.66 -2.33
CA LYS A 309 -15.74 27.11 -3.00
C LYS A 309 -15.52 25.68 -3.50
N SER A 310 -16.56 24.87 -3.39
CA SER A 310 -16.68 23.55 -4.02
C SER A 310 -16.92 23.69 -5.53
N LYS A 311 -16.35 22.77 -6.31
CA LYS A 311 -16.60 22.61 -7.76
C LYS A 311 -17.67 21.57 -8.06
N LEU A 312 -18.14 20.85 -7.03
CA LEU A 312 -19.24 19.90 -7.16
C LEU A 312 -20.58 20.60 -7.44
N ASP A 313 -21.48 19.86 -8.10
CA ASP A 313 -22.82 20.34 -8.46
C ASP A 313 -23.64 20.74 -7.21
N PRO A 314 -24.02 22.01 -7.06
CA PRO A 314 -24.78 22.48 -5.91
C PRO A 314 -26.19 21.88 -5.79
N GLU A 315 -26.80 21.43 -6.90
CA GLU A 315 -28.12 20.78 -6.87
C GLU A 315 -28.06 19.41 -6.18
N ILE A 316 -26.92 18.72 -6.31
CA ILE A 316 -26.70 17.39 -5.72
C ILE A 316 -26.12 17.52 -4.30
N TYR A 317 -25.15 18.40 -4.12
CA TYR A 317 -24.31 18.42 -2.91
C TYR A 317 -24.60 19.60 -1.97
N GLY A 318 -25.50 20.52 -2.35
CA GLY A 318 -25.83 21.73 -1.59
C GLY A 318 -24.92 22.92 -1.92
N PRO A 319 -25.09 24.06 -1.23
CA PRO A 319 -24.36 25.29 -1.53
C PRO A 319 -22.83 25.11 -1.57
N ALA A 320 -22.19 25.71 -2.58
CA ALA A 320 -20.78 25.50 -2.88
C ALA A 320 -19.84 26.29 -1.95
N GLU A 321 -20.30 27.39 -1.37
CA GLU A 321 -19.52 28.26 -0.48
C GLU A 321 -19.10 27.53 0.80
N SER A 322 -17.83 27.62 1.16
CA SER A 322 -17.34 27.16 2.47
C SER A 322 -17.93 28.00 3.59
N ALA A 323 -18.13 27.38 4.75
CA ALA A 323 -18.47 28.06 5.99
C ALA A 323 -17.26 28.75 6.66
N ILE A 324 -16.04 28.55 6.16
CA ILE A 324 -14.85 29.26 6.63
C ILE A 324 -14.89 30.69 6.07
N THR A 325 -15.11 31.67 6.95
CA THR A 325 -15.22 33.09 6.56
C THR A 325 -13.95 33.88 6.83
N THR A 326 -13.85 35.07 6.23
CA THR A 326 -12.74 36.01 6.44
C THR A 326 -12.61 36.39 7.91
N GLU A 327 -13.73 36.74 8.53
CA GLU A 327 -13.79 37.23 9.92
C GLU A 327 -13.27 36.17 10.89
N LEU A 328 -13.68 34.91 10.66
CA LEU A 328 -13.27 33.76 11.46
C LEU A 328 -11.75 33.55 11.39
N ILE A 329 -11.18 33.64 10.19
CA ILE A 329 -9.75 33.43 9.98
C ILE A 329 -8.91 34.60 10.50
N GLU A 330 -9.37 35.85 10.35
CA GLU A 330 -8.65 37.01 10.89
C GLU A 330 -8.63 37.02 12.42
N GLU A 331 -9.71 36.57 13.06
CA GLU A 331 -9.77 36.33 14.51
C GLU A 331 -8.73 35.28 14.93
N GLU A 332 -8.65 34.15 14.21
CA GLU A 332 -7.68 33.08 14.49
C GLU A 332 -6.23 33.45 14.18
N ILE A 333 -6.00 34.35 13.21
CA ILE A 333 -4.69 34.96 12.93
C ILE A 333 -4.33 36.00 14.00
N LYS A 334 -5.26 36.41 14.87
CA LYS A 334 -5.05 37.36 15.97
C LYS A 334 -4.52 38.72 15.50
N GLY A 335 -4.98 39.18 14.34
CA GLY A 335 -4.66 40.51 13.82
C GLY A 335 -3.24 40.69 13.27
N PHE A 336 -2.41 39.63 13.18
CA PHE A 336 -1.08 39.74 12.56
C PHE A 336 -1.14 40.03 11.05
N PHE A 337 -2.18 39.53 10.39
CA PHE A 337 -2.43 39.70 8.95
C PHE A 337 -3.93 39.68 8.69
N THR A 338 -4.37 40.43 7.69
CA THR A 338 -5.66 40.17 7.02
C THR A 338 -5.57 38.90 6.16
N VAL A 339 -6.70 38.28 5.82
CA VAL A 339 -6.69 37.11 4.91
C VAL A 339 -6.05 37.48 3.56
N GLN A 340 -6.35 38.66 3.04
CA GLN A 340 -5.84 39.13 1.76
C GLN A 340 -4.30 39.28 1.78
N GLU A 341 -3.74 39.81 2.86
CA GLU A 341 -2.29 39.89 3.02
C GLU A 341 -1.66 38.51 3.17
N ALA A 342 -2.27 37.61 3.95
CA ALA A 342 -1.79 36.25 4.11
C ALA A 342 -1.74 35.49 2.78
N ILE A 343 -2.78 35.61 1.94
CA ILE A 343 -2.80 35.02 0.59
C ILE A 343 -1.72 35.66 -0.31
N LYS A 344 -1.65 36.99 -0.35
CA LYS A 344 -0.66 37.72 -1.16
C LYS A 344 0.78 37.34 -0.80
N GLN A 345 1.05 37.12 0.49
CA GLN A 345 2.36 36.71 0.99
C GLN A 345 2.56 35.18 0.98
N LYS A 346 1.63 34.42 0.42
CA LYS A 346 1.68 32.95 0.33
C LYS A 346 1.83 32.27 1.70
N LYS A 347 1.11 32.78 2.70
CA LYS A 347 1.13 32.31 4.09
C LYS A 347 -0.07 31.45 4.46
N LEU A 348 -1.05 31.30 3.58
CA LEU A 348 -2.27 30.51 3.85
C LEU A 348 -2.27 29.23 3.01
N PHE A 349 -2.42 28.09 3.67
CA PHE A 349 -2.37 26.77 3.07
C PHE A 349 -3.59 25.94 3.46
N ILE A 350 -3.89 24.90 2.68
CA ILE A 350 -5.07 24.07 2.84
C ILE A 350 -4.78 22.60 2.57
N LEU A 351 -5.35 21.72 3.39
CA LEU A 351 -5.66 20.34 3.01
C LEU A 351 -7.14 20.29 2.62
N ASP A 352 -7.43 20.07 1.34
CA ASP A 352 -8.80 20.05 0.83
C ASP A 352 -9.18 18.65 0.31
N TYR A 353 -9.92 17.91 1.14
CA TYR A 353 -10.53 16.63 0.78
C TYR A 353 -12.03 16.75 0.53
N HIS A 354 -12.58 17.97 0.47
CA HIS A 354 -14.00 18.19 0.36
C HIS A 354 -14.57 17.59 -0.92
N ASP A 355 -14.12 18.08 -2.08
CA ASP A 355 -14.70 17.68 -3.37
C ASP A 355 -14.39 16.22 -3.70
N LEU A 356 -13.29 15.69 -3.17
CA LEU A 356 -12.92 14.29 -3.33
C LEU A 356 -13.85 13.35 -2.54
N LEU A 357 -14.11 13.67 -1.26
CA LEU A 357 -14.79 12.74 -0.34
C LEU A 357 -16.30 12.97 -0.28
N LEU A 358 -16.78 14.19 -0.49
CA LEU A 358 -18.21 14.50 -0.39
C LEU A 358 -19.12 13.60 -1.25
N PRO A 359 -18.72 13.20 -2.49
CA PRO A 359 -19.48 12.24 -3.29
C PRO A 359 -19.67 10.86 -2.64
N LEU A 360 -18.72 10.44 -1.80
CA LEU A 360 -18.72 9.13 -1.13
C LEU A 360 -19.46 9.14 0.21
N VAL A 361 -19.74 10.33 0.77
CA VAL A 361 -20.28 10.46 2.13
C VAL A 361 -21.61 9.73 2.31
N LYS A 362 -22.52 9.84 1.34
CA LYS A 362 -23.84 9.22 1.42
C LYS A 362 -23.75 7.69 1.48
N GLU A 363 -22.97 7.09 0.59
CA GLU A 363 -22.79 5.64 0.51
C GLU A 363 -22.09 5.10 1.75
N VAL A 364 -21.01 5.75 2.19
CA VAL A 364 -20.28 5.31 3.38
C VAL A 364 -21.18 5.36 4.60
N ARG A 365 -21.90 6.46 4.86
CA ARG A 365 -22.75 6.59 6.06
C ARG A 365 -23.93 5.62 6.13
N GLN A 366 -24.29 4.96 5.03
CA GLN A 366 -25.28 3.88 5.04
C GLN A 366 -24.73 2.57 5.63
N LEU A 367 -23.39 2.41 5.66
CA LEU A 367 -22.75 1.26 6.28
C LEU A 367 -22.79 1.40 7.80
N LYS A 368 -23.31 0.36 8.46
CA LYS A 368 -23.46 0.32 9.92
C LYS A 368 -22.13 0.61 10.62
N GLY A 369 -22.15 1.60 11.51
CA GLY A 369 -20.98 1.96 12.31
C GLY A 369 -19.85 2.58 11.50
N THR A 370 -20.19 3.38 10.47
CA THR A 370 -19.23 4.18 9.70
C THR A 370 -19.72 5.63 9.59
N THR A 371 -18.78 6.56 9.38
CA THR A 371 -19.09 7.98 9.15
C THR A 371 -18.00 8.58 8.25
N LEU A 372 -18.35 9.60 7.47
CA LEU A 372 -17.44 10.29 6.57
C LEU A 372 -17.93 11.72 6.35
N TYR A 373 -17.00 12.65 6.13
CA TYR A 373 -17.31 14.04 5.76
C TYR A 373 -16.45 14.46 4.57
N GLY A 374 -16.95 15.40 3.75
CA GLY A 374 -16.05 16.26 2.98
C GLY A 374 -15.33 17.19 3.97
N SER A 375 -14.03 17.42 3.82
CA SER A 375 -13.28 18.15 4.84
C SER A 375 -12.25 19.12 4.29
N ARG A 376 -12.08 20.26 4.95
CA ARG A 376 -11.01 21.23 4.69
C ARG A 376 -10.29 21.56 5.99
N ALA A 377 -8.97 21.60 5.98
CA ALA A 377 -8.16 22.13 7.08
C ALA A 377 -7.30 23.27 6.58
N LEU A 378 -7.44 24.45 7.20
CA LEU A 378 -6.70 25.66 6.85
C LEU A 378 -5.52 25.84 7.80
N PHE A 379 -4.37 26.24 7.25
CA PHE A 379 -3.13 26.43 7.97
C PHE A 379 -2.51 27.79 7.64
N PHE A 380 -1.79 28.34 8.62
CA PHE A 380 -1.06 29.59 8.49
C PHE A 380 0.43 29.38 8.73
N LEU A 381 1.26 29.91 7.83
CA LEU A 381 2.71 29.93 7.96
C LEU A 381 3.15 31.08 8.86
N THR A 382 3.59 30.71 10.06
CA THR A 382 4.07 31.64 11.08
C THR A 382 5.38 32.30 10.66
N HIS A 383 5.79 33.34 11.40
CA HIS A 383 7.09 33.98 11.21
C HIS A 383 8.26 33.08 11.64
N GLU A 384 8.00 32.06 12.47
CA GLU A 384 8.96 31.06 12.92
C GLU A 384 9.19 29.95 11.88
N GLY A 385 8.47 29.99 10.75
CA GLY A 385 8.58 28.99 9.68
C GLY A 385 7.81 27.70 9.97
N THR A 386 6.87 27.71 10.92
CA THR A 386 6.02 26.57 11.26
C THR A 386 4.60 26.74 10.72
N LEU A 387 3.90 25.64 10.48
CA LEU A 387 2.47 25.67 10.13
C LEU A 387 1.61 25.56 11.39
N ARG A 388 0.71 26.52 11.54
CA ARG A 388 -0.32 26.51 12.59
C ARG A 388 -1.69 26.25 11.97
N PRO A 389 -2.44 25.22 12.40
CA PRO A 389 -3.82 25.03 11.97
C PRO A 389 -4.72 26.16 12.49
N LEU A 390 -5.63 26.65 11.65
CA LEU A 390 -6.55 27.74 11.97
C LEU A 390 -8.00 27.27 12.11
N ALA A 391 -8.45 26.44 11.16
CA ALA A 391 -9.84 26.03 11.09
C ALA A 391 -9.98 24.68 10.38
N ILE A 392 -10.98 23.90 10.77
CA ILE A 392 -11.38 22.68 10.08
C ILE A 392 -12.87 22.76 9.76
N GLU A 393 -13.22 22.65 8.49
CA GLU A 393 -14.59 22.49 8.03
C GLU A 393 -14.89 21.02 7.79
N LEU A 394 -16.00 20.53 8.33
CA LEU A 394 -16.58 19.22 8.01
C LEU A 394 -17.95 19.41 7.36
N THR A 395 -18.18 18.74 6.23
CA THR A 395 -19.39 18.86 5.41
C THR A 395 -20.02 17.49 5.18
N ARG A 396 -21.34 17.43 5.32
CA ARG A 396 -22.20 16.31 4.92
C ARG A 396 -23.17 16.83 3.84
N PRO A 397 -23.33 16.12 2.71
CA PRO A 397 -24.26 16.54 1.67
C PRO A 397 -25.72 16.42 2.15
N PRO A 398 -26.69 16.96 1.39
CA PRO A 398 -28.11 16.67 1.60
C PRO A 398 -28.35 15.15 1.59
N MET A 399 -28.94 14.64 2.67
CA MET A 399 -29.28 13.21 2.79
C MET A 399 -30.36 13.01 3.85
N ASP A 400 -31.12 11.92 3.73
CA ASP A 400 -32.18 11.52 4.67
C ASP A 400 -33.22 12.62 4.94
N GLY A 401 -33.59 13.36 3.88
CA GLY A 401 -34.53 14.49 3.96
C GLY A 401 -33.97 15.73 4.65
N LYS A 402 -32.70 15.72 5.08
CA LYS A 402 -32.04 16.85 5.74
C LYS A 402 -31.21 17.64 4.72
N PRO A 403 -31.13 18.98 4.88
CA PRO A 403 -30.27 19.80 4.04
C PRO A 403 -28.78 19.47 4.28
N GLN A 404 -27.93 20.07 3.45
CA GLN A 404 -26.48 20.05 3.65
C GLN A 404 -26.18 20.53 5.09
N TRP A 405 -25.30 19.82 5.77
CA TRP A 405 -24.76 20.24 7.06
C TRP A 405 -23.29 20.53 6.88
N LYS A 406 -22.82 21.67 7.39
CA LYS A 406 -21.41 22.00 7.47
C LYS A 406 -21.14 22.79 8.74
N HIS A 407 -19.97 22.59 9.34
CA HIS A 407 -19.56 23.28 10.55
C HIS A 407 -18.06 23.51 10.55
N VAL A 408 -17.64 24.66 11.10
CA VAL A 408 -16.23 25.05 11.23
C VAL A 408 -15.81 24.91 12.69
N PHE A 409 -14.81 24.08 12.91
CA PHE A 409 -14.15 23.91 14.19
C PHE A 409 -12.88 24.75 14.24
N ARG A 410 -12.59 25.32 15.40
CA ARG A 410 -11.43 26.18 15.65
C ARG A 410 -10.65 25.69 16.88
N PRO A 411 -9.34 26.01 16.98
CA PRO A 411 -8.62 25.88 18.23
C PRO A 411 -9.38 26.55 19.37
N ALA A 412 -9.54 25.84 20.49
CA ALA A 412 -10.32 26.31 21.63
C ALA A 412 -9.60 26.02 22.95
N TRP A 413 -9.99 26.75 24.00
CA TRP A 413 -9.34 26.69 25.31
C TRP A 413 -10.24 26.08 26.40
N HIS A 414 -11.56 26.08 26.18
CA HIS A 414 -12.51 25.45 27.10
C HIS A 414 -12.64 23.94 26.81
N SER A 415 -12.98 23.16 27.84
CA SER A 415 -12.97 21.69 27.82
C SER A 415 -13.69 21.09 26.60
N THR A 416 -14.94 21.46 26.37
CA THR A 416 -15.74 20.96 25.23
C THR A 416 -15.11 21.32 23.89
N GLY A 417 -14.66 22.57 23.74
CA GLY A 417 -14.10 23.07 22.49
C GLY A 417 -12.79 22.38 22.14
N VAL A 418 -11.92 22.16 23.13
CA VAL A 418 -10.66 21.42 22.97
C VAL A 418 -10.91 20.04 22.40
N TRP A 419 -11.92 19.32 22.91
CA TRP A 419 -12.26 17.98 22.43
C TRP A 419 -12.90 17.99 21.05
N LEU A 420 -13.80 18.94 20.76
CA LEU A 420 -14.37 19.11 19.42
C LEU A 420 -13.29 19.43 18.38
N TRP A 421 -12.31 20.27 18.74
CA TRP A 421 -11.16 20.58 17.88
C TRP A 421 -10.30 19.34 17.60
N ARG A 422 -9.95 18.58 18.64
CA ARG A 422 -9.21 17.32 18.49
C ARG A 422 -9.96 16.31 17.62
N LEU A 423 -11.28 16.27 17.74
CA LEU A 423 -12.13 15.42 16.91
C LEU A 423 -12.16 15.85 15.44
N ALA A 424 -12.22 17.15 15.18
CA ALA A 424 -12.11 17.67 13.83
C ALA A 424 -10.75 17.30 13.19
N LYS A 425 -9.65 17.41 13.96
CA LYS A 425 -8.32 16.94 13.51
C LYS A 425 -8.30 15.44 13.22
N LEU A 426 -8.93 14.63 14.07
CA LEU A 426 -9.03 13.18 13.85
C LEU A 426 -9.72 12.85 12.52
N HIS A 427 -10.80 13.55 12.17
CA HIS A 427 -11.45 13.35 10.87
C HIS A 427 -10.52 13.71 9.70
N ILE A 428 -9.79 14.83 9.78
CA ILE A 428 -8.80 15.19 8.74
C ILE A 428 -7.72 14.12 8.63
N LEU A 429 -7.17 13.65 9.74
CA LEU A 429 -6.13 12.61 9.75
C LEU A 429 -6.64 11.27 9.21
N ALA A 430 -7.90 10.91 9.46
CA ALA A 430 -8.52 9.72 8.89
C ALA A 430 -8.65 9.84 7.36
N HIS A 431 -9.12 10.99 6.88
CA HIS A 431 -9.23 11.30 5.45
C HIS A 431 -7.87 11.31 4.76
N ASP A 432 -6.89 12.00 5.34
CA ASP A 432 -5.50 12.08 4.86
C ASP A 432 -4.85 10.69 4.84
N SER A 433 -5.03 9.87 5.88
CA SER A 433 -4.52 8.50 5.93
C SER A 433 -5.10 7.61 4.82
N GLY A 434 -6.39 7.76 4.55
CA GLY A 434 -7.04 7.05 3.45
C GLY A 434 -6.53 7.47 2.08
N TYR A 435 -6.40 8.77 1.86
CA TYR A 435 -5.84 9.32 0.64
C TYR A 435 -4.38 8.90 0.45
N HIS A 436 -3.57 9.04 1.50
CA HIS A 436 -2.19 8.59 1.53
C HIS A 436 -2.09 7.14 1.09
N GLN A 437 -2.82 6.24 1.73
CA GLN A 437 -2.68 4.82 1.43
C GLN A 437 -3.20 4.42 0.05
N LEU A 438 -4.37 4.94 -0.37
CA LEU A 438 -5.03 4.51 -1.61
C LEU A 438 -4.56 5.29 -2.84
N VAL A 439 -4.14 6.54 -2.68
CA VAL A 439 -3.76 7.42 -3.79
C VAL A 439 -2.27 7.65 -3.80
N SER A 440 -1.75 8.40 -2.83
CA SER A 440 -0.34 8.84 -2.82
C SER A 440 0.65 7.67 -2.77
N HIS A 441 0.32 6.63 -2.02
CA HIS A 441 1.14 5.43 -1.87
C HIS A 441 0.73 4.38 -2.89
N TRP A 442 -0.51 3.88 -2.85
CA TRP A 442 -0.94 2.81 -3.75
C TRP A 442 -0.97 3.23 -5.22
N TYR A 443 -1.84 4.16 -5.58
CA TYR A 443 -2.10 4.47 -6.99
C TYR A 443 -0.87 5.05 -7.67
N GLU A 444 -0.24 6.08 -7.09
CA GLU A 444 0.89 6.76 -7.73
C GLU A 444 2.13 5.86 -7.84
N ILE A 445 2.43 5.03 -6.85
CA ILE A 445 3.60 4.12 -6.92
C ILE A 445 3.33 2.94 -7.85
N THR A 446 2.15 2.31 -7.75
CA THR A 446 1.84 1.12 -8.58
C THR A 446 1.67 1.47 -10.05
N LYS A 447 1.19 2.68 -10.38
CA LYS A 447 1.11 3.19 -11.75
C LYS A 447 2.46 3.22 -12.47
N LEU A 448 3.56 3.42 -11.74
CA LEU A 448 4.92 3.42 -12.30
C LEU A 448 5.46 2.01 -12.59
N TYR A 449 4.91 0.98 -11.93
CA TYR A 449 5.41 -0.39 -12.01
C TYR A 449 4.26 -1.41 -12.12
N PRO A 450 3.51 -1.45 -13.24
CA PRO A 450 2.37 -2.36 -13.42
C PRO A 450 2.74 -3.85 -13.40
N THR A 451 4.05 -4.17 -13.47
CA THR A 451 4.60 -5.53 -13.45
C THR A 451 5.11 -5.97 -12.08
N ARG A 452 5.14 -5.09 -11.06
CA ARG A 452 5.73 -5.38 -9.75
C ARG A 452 4.65 -5.59 -8.71
N ASP A 453 4.54 -6.82 -8.23
CA ASP A 453 3.51 -7.24 -7.29
C ASP A 453 3.71 -6.63 -5.91
N THR A 454 2.69 -5.91 -5.46
CA THR A 454 2.41 -5.75 -4.04
C THR A 454 0.90 -5.60 -3.88
N VAL A 455 0.11 -6.67 -4.05
CA VAL A 455 -1.36 -6.58 -4.10
C VAL A 455 -1.92 -7.82 -3.38
N HIS A 456 -2.64 -7.73 -2.26
CA HIS A 456 -4.12 -7.63 -2.22
C HIS A 456 -4.67 -7.15 -0.85
N SER A 457 -3.83 -6.96 0.19
CA SER A 457 -4.29 -6.70 1.57
C SER A 457 -4.46 -5.23 1.95
N ASN A 458 -3.67 -4.33 1.35
CA ASN A 458 -3.65 -2.93 1.77
C ASN A 458 -4.96 -2.20 1.41
N VAL A 459 -5.59 -2.50 0.28
CA VAL A 459 -6.81 -1.80 -0.15
C VAL A 459 -8.00 -2.04 0.82
N ASN A 460 -8.24 -3.29 1.21
CA ASN A 460 -9.31 -3.62 2.17
C ASN A 460 -8.99 -3.14 3.60
N TYR A 461 -7.72 -3.15 3.99
CA TYR A 461 -7.26 -2.59 5.26
C TYR A 461 -7.47 -1.08 5.30
N CYS A 462 -7.11 -0.35 4.25
CA CYS A 462 -7.18 1.11 4.22
C CYS A 462 -8.62 1.62 4.15
N LEU A 463 -9.50 0.92 3.41
CA LEU A 463 -10.94 1.18 3.48
C LEU A 463 -11.49 0.94 4.89
N ARG A 464 -11.06 -0.13 5.59
CA ARG A 464 -11.45 -0.36 6.99
C ARG A 464 -10.86 0.68 7.95
N VAL A 465 -9.62 1.13 7.76
CA VAL A 465 -8.99 2.18 8.58
C VAL A 465 -9.69 3.52 8.39
N LEU A 466 -10.00 3.91 7.14
CA LEU A 466 -10.84 5.07 6.82
C LEU A 466 -12.21 5.01 7.53
N MET A 467 -12.85 3.84 7.49
CA MET A 467 -14.18 3.62 8.08
C MET A 467 -14.15 3.51 9.62
N GLN A 468 -13.08 2.94 10.21
CA GLN A 468 -12.93 2.70 11.65
C GLN A 468 -12.37 3.91 12.40
N ALA A 469 -11.44 4.68 11.81
CA ALA A 469 -10.90 5.90 12.41
C ALA A 469 -12.01 6.94 12.63
N ALA A 470 -13.02 6.94 11.76
CA ALA A 470 -14.19 7.79 11.90
C ALA A 470 -15.19 7.30 12.97
N ASN A 471 -15.17 6.02 13.38
CA ASN A 471 -16.16 5.45 14.32
C ASN A 471 -15.66 5.10 15.72
N SER A 472 -14.36 4.87 15.90
CA SER A 472 -13.92 4.03 17.04
C SER A 472 -13.54 4.76 18.33
N LEU A 473 -13.44 6.10 18.37
CA LEU A 473 -12.92 6.77 19.57
C LEU A 473 -13.79 7.88 20.19
N CYS A 474 -14.84 8.40 19.55
CA CYS A 474 -15.58 9.52 20.14
C CYS A 474 -17.08 9.62 19.85
N ASP A 475 -17.61 9.09 18.74
CA ASP A 475 -19.06 9.22 18.45
C ASP A 475 -19.93 8.56 19.52
N ARG A 476 -19.43 7.55 20.24
CA ARG A 476 -20.14 6.93 21.37
C ARG A 476 -19.93 7.60 22.71
N ALA A 477 -18.81 8.32 22.90
CA ALA A 477 -18.64 9.20 24.06
C ALA A 477 -19.64 10.36 23.98
N LEU A 478 -19.88 10.89 22.78
CA LEU A 478 -20.89 11.92 22.53
C LEU A 478 -22.33 11.40 22.62
N HIS A 479 -22.63 10.16 22.23
CA HIS A 479 -23.99 9.64 22.37
C HIS A 479 -24.43 9.43 23.83
N ASN A 480 -23.47 9.22 24.74
CA ASN A 480 -23.72 9.15 26.18
C ASN A 480 -23.64 10.52 26.87
N SER A 481 -22.79 11.46 26.41
CA SER A 481 -22.74 12.81 26.98
C SER A 481 -23.83 13.74 26.44
N SER A 482 -24.34 13.53 25.22
CA SER A 482 -25.45 14.31 24.66
C SER A 482 -26.78 13.96 25.33
N LYS A 483 -26.96 12.71 25.80
CA LYS A 483 -28.14 12.33 26.61
C LYS A 483 -28.19 13.07 27.95
N GLN A 484 -27.03 13.38 28.55
CA GLN A 484 -26.96 14.19 29.77
C GLN A 484 -27.06 15.70 29.51
N ALA A 485 -26.65 16.19 28.34
CA ALA A 485 -26.72 17.62 28.01
C ALA A 485 -28.09 18.07 27.45
N THR A 486 -28.90 17.16 26.89
CA THR A 486 -30.27 17.49 26.44
C THR A 486 -31.33 17.43 27.54
N GLU A 487 -30.98 17.02 28.76
CA GLU A 487 -31.89 16.98 29.91
C GLU A 487 -31.69 18.14 30.92
N CYS A 488 -30.83 19.13 30.63
CA CYS A 488 -30.53 20.19 31.61
C CYS A 488 -30.67 21.65 31.15
N ASP A 489 -31.14 21.95 29.93
CA ASP A 489 -31.48 23.33 29.54
C ASP A 489 -32.79 23.39 28.78
N ALA A 490 -33.88 23.25 29.54
CA ALA A 490 -35.16 23.85 29.23
C ALA A 490 -35.67 24.56 30.49
N PRO A 491 -35.54 25.89 30.60
CA PRO A 491 -36.46 26.65 31.42
C PRO A 491 -37.73 26.87 30.60
N ASP A 492 -38.83 26.35 31.12
CA ASP A 492 -40.17 26.80 30.78
C ASP A 492 -40.24 28.34 30.92
N LEU A 493 -40.44 29.02 29.78
CA LEU A 493 -41.37 30.15 29.56
C LEU A 493 -41.26 30.69 28.13
#